data_AF-A0A7S1YK51-F1
#
_entry.id   AF-A0A7S1YK51-F1
#
_cell.length_a   1.000
_cell.length_b   1.000
_cell.length_c   1.000
_cell.angle_alpha   90.00
_cell.angle_beta   90.00
_cell.angle_gamma   90.00
#
_symmetry.space_group_name_H-M   'P 1'
#
loop_
_entity.id
_entity.type
_entity.pdbx_description
1 polymer ?
#
loop_
_entity_poly.entity_id
_entity_poly.type
_entity_poly.pdbx_seq_one_letter_code
_entity_poly.pdbx_strand_id
1 'polypeptide(L)'
;QDMALGWMESIQTTLKVLMGEAPYSFVDESCPAKEGRKDSETKHMYALVQLYNKMFVSYIFQDVGAGGILAKRCWEQLLKKDYESQECSDVAFICGLASAAVMRRTNDRRERTTHNKILKGAVKKFRSWSKTSPRSTYSKLFLLQAEEASLRHQDSRAAGKYLVAIATAESVGFLYEVAIGNENAGRFYLSRGKKDVAVPYYTKALEAYNKAKATGKAKNLRQELDLLHEGMLGASVLSFSFE
;
A
#
# COMPACT_ATOMS: atom_id res chain seq x y z
N GLN A 1 30.95 4.22 -2.38
CA GLN A 1 30.62 4.24 -0.94
C GLN A 1 29.41 5.12 -0.67
N ASP A 2 29.32 6.32 -1.24
CA ASP A 2 28.19 7.26 -1.04
C ASP A 2 26.80 6.72 -1.43
N MET A 3 26.69 5.89 -2.48
CA MET A 3 25.40 5.32 -2.86
C MET A 3 24.89 4.30 -1.83
N ALA A 4 25.75 3.43 -1.28
CA ALA A 4 25.35 2.45 -0.26
C ALA A 4 24.88 3.14 1.04
N LEU A 5 25.51 4.27 1.38
CA LEU A 5 25.08 5.13 2.48
C LEU A 5 23.68 5.70 2.23
N GLY A 6 23.42 6.24 1.03
CA GLY A 6 22.09 6.76 0.68
C GLY A 6 20.96 5.71 0.68
N TRP A 7 21.27 4.44 0.38
CA TRP A 7 20.30 3.33 0.46
C TRP A 7 19.89 3.07 1.90
N MET A 8 20.89 2.96 2.77
CA MET A 8 20.68 2.75 4.20
C MET A 8 19.97 3.93 4.84
N GLU A 9 20.29 5.16 4.46
CA GLU A 9 19.61 6.38 4.93
C GLU A 9 18.13 6.40 4.52
N SER A 10 17.80 6.01 3.28
CA SER A 10 16.40 5.95 2.82
C SER A 10 15.59 4.92 3.62
N ILE A 11 16.16 3.74 3.86
CA ILE A 11 15.52 2.67 4.64
C ILE A 11 15.40 3.10 6.11
N GLN A 12 16.46 3.63 6.72
CA GLN A 12 16.46 4.12 8.09
C GLN A 12 15.43 5.22 8.29
N THR A 13 15.32 6.14 7.32
CA THR A 13 14.32 7.22 7.41
C THR A 13 12.90 6.67 7.33
N THR A 14 12.67 5.70 6.43
CA THR A 14 11.37 5.00 6.33
C THR A 14 11.01 4.31 7.64
N LEU A 15 11.97 3.62 8.26
CA LEU A 15 11.79 2.98 9.56
C LEU A 15 11.48 4.01 10.65
N LYS A 16 12.22 5.13 10.71
CA LYS A 16 11.97 6.21 11.67
C LYS A 16 10.55 6.78 11.53
N VAL A 17 10.06 6.98 10.30
CA VAL A 17 8.69 7.43 10.06
C VAL A 17 7.67 6.38 10.52
N LEU A 18 7.88 5.10 10.19
CA LEU A 18 7.00 4.01 10.63
C LEU A 18 6.97 3.86 12.16
N MET A 19 8.09 4.12 12.84
CA MET A 19 8.22 4.10 14.30
C MET A 19 7.69 5.39 14.97
N GLY A 20 7.45 6.46 14.21
CA GLY A 20 7.03 7.77 14.74
C GLY A 20 8.18 8.60 15.31
N GLU A 21 9.42 8.26 14.97
CA GLU A 21 10.66 8.98 15.34
C GLU A 21 10.99 10.11 14.35
N ALA A 22 10.28 10.17 13.22
CA ALA A 22 10.37 11.25 12.24
C ALA A 22 8.97 11.59 11.69
N PRO A 23 8.70 12.87 11.36
CA PRO A 23 7.43 13.28 10.78
C PRO A 23 7.22 12.68 9.38
N TYR A 24 5.97 12.53 8.98
CA TYR A 24 5.54 12.06 7.65
C TYR A 24 5.87 13.06 6.51
N SER A 25 6.44 14.24 6.79
CA SER A 25 6.74 15.31 5.81
C SER A 25 7.86 14.96 4.80
N PHE A 26 8.05 13.69 4.47
CA PHE A 26 9.14 13.12 3.68
C PHE A 26 8.86 13.10 2.16
N VAL A 27 7.67 13.51 1.71
CA VAL A 27 7.36 13.54 0.29
C VAL A 27 7.70 14.90 -0.31
N ASP A 28 9.00 15.22 -0.36
CA ASP A 28 9.44 16.08 -1.44
C ASP A 28 9.19 15.30 -2.75
N GLU A 29 8.28 15.80 -3.59
CA GLU A 29 7.94 15.23 -4.90
C GLU A 29 9.16 15.13 -5.81
N SER A 30 10.22 15.91 -5.51
CA SER A 30 11.51 15.76 -6.12
C SER A 30 12.21 14.48 -5.61
N CYS A 31 11.93 13.38 -6.29
CA CYS A 31 12.92 12.31 -6.38
C CYS A 31 14.07 12.89 -7.22
N PRO A 32 15.31 12.95 -6.72
CA PRO A 32 16.46 13.36 -7.53
C PRO A 32 16.82 12.21 -8.47
N ALA A 33 15.92 11.87 -9.39
CA ALA A 33 16.34 11.35 -10.66
C ALA A 33 16.99 12.54 -11.36
N LYS A 34 18.26 12.83 -11.04
CA LYS A 34 19.08 13.57 -12.00
C LYS A 34 18.95 12.78 -13.30
N GLU A 35 18.29 13.39 -14.28
CA GLU A 35 18.32 12.96 -15.67
C GLU A 35 19.80 12.78 -16.05
N GLY A 36 20.25 11.55 -15.99
CA GLY A 36 21.66 11.22 -16.08
C GLY A 36 21.74 9.80 -16.57
N ARG A 37 21.99 9.70 -17.88
CA ARG A 37 22.37 8.54 -18.74
C ARG A 37 22.24 7.13 -18.17
N LYS A 38 21.91 6.20 -19.07
CA LYS A 38 21.75 4.74 -18.94
C LYS A 38 22.90 3.95 -18.25
N ASP A 39 23.87 4.61 -17.61
CA ASP A 39 25.17 4.04 -17.29
C ASP A 39 25.32 3.83 -15.77
N SER A 40 24.45 2.99 -15.20
CA SER A 40 24.77 1.85 -14.30
C SER A 40 23.49 1.30 -13.68
N GLU A 41 23.27 -0.01 -13.76
CA GLU A 41 22.13 -0.71 -13.14
C GLU A 41 21.96 -0.37 -11.65
N THR A 42 23.06 -0.06 -10.97
CA THR A 42 23.11 0.34 -9.56
C THR A 42 22.39 1.67 -9.28
N LYS A 43 22.56 2.69 -10.15
CA LYS A 43 21.86 3.98 -9.98
C LYS A 43 20.37 3.85 -10.21
N HIS A 44 19.99 2.98 -11.15
CA HIS A 44 18.59 2.68 -11.40
C HIS A 44 17.96 2.05 -10.15
N MET A 45 18.52 0.94 -9.64
CA MET A 45 18.04 0.27 -8.41
C MET A 45 17.89 1.22 -7.22
N TYR A 46 18.83 2.14 -7.02
CA TYR A 46 18.76 3.12 -5.94
C TYR A 46 17.50 3.97 -5.98
N ALA A 47 17.22 4.56 -7.15
CA ALA A 47 16.04 5.40 -7.33
C ALA A 47 14.76 4.60 -7.06
N LEU A 48 14.77 3.29 -7.31
CA LEU A 48 13.60 2.43 -7.10
C LEU A 48 13.34 2.21 -5.62
N VAL A 49 14.39 1.97 -4.84
CA VAL A 49 14.27 1.81 -3.39
C VAL A 49 13.71 3.10 -2.77
N GLN A 50 14.19 4.27 -3.21
CA GLN A 50 13.65 5.54 -2.73
C GLN A 50 12.18 5.74 -3.12
N LEU A 51 11.84 5.49 -4.40
CA LEU A 51 10.47 5.63 -4.89
C LEU A 51 9.52 4.65 -4.17
N TYR A 52 9.96 3.40 -3.97
CA TYR A 52 9.22 2.39 -3.24
C TYR A 52 8.99 2.81 -1.79
N ASN A 53 10.04 3.24 -1.09
CA ASN A 53 9.96 3.65 0.31
C ASN A 53 9.00 4.83 0.50
N LYS A 54 9.11 5.87 -0.33
CA LYS A 54 8.17 6.99 -0.33
C LYS A 54 6.74 6.52 -0.62
N MET A 55 6.55 5.68 -1.64
CA MET A 55 5.23 5.15 -2.00
C MET A 55 4.61 4.32 -0.87
N PHE A 56 5.42 3.48 -0.23
CA PHE A 56 5.00 2.61 0.86
C PHE A 56 4.53 3.42 2.06
N VAL A 57 5.31 4.42 2.48
CA VAL A 57 4.95 5.30 3.58
C VAL A 57 3.70 6.12 3.22
N SER A 58 3.63 6.72 2.02
CA SER A 58 2.44 7.47 1.59
C SER A 58 1.18 6.60 1.58
N TYR A 59 1.28 5.37 1.08
CA TYR A 59 0.17 4.44 1.10
C TYR A 59 -0.25 4.07 2.53
N ILE A 60 0.70 3.69 3.39
CA ILE A 60 0.40 3.29 4.77
C ILE A 60 -0.21 4.44 5.57
N PHE A 61 0.27 5.67 5.40
CA PHE A 61 -0.28 6.85 6.08
C PHE A 61 -1.47 7.49 5.33
N GLN A 62 -2.02 6.81 4.31
CA GLN A 62 -3.24 7.21 3.57
C GLN A 62 -3.16 8.56 2.84
N ASP A 63 -1.94 8.99 2.49
CA ASP A 63 -1.70 10.04 1.51
C ASP A 63 -1.89 9.47 0.11
N VAL A 64 -3.17 9.45 -0.29
CA VAL A 64 -3.60 8.86 -1.55
C VAL A 64 -3.07 9.63 -2.76
N GLY A 65 -2.86 10.94 -2.63
CA GLY A 65 -2.31 11.78 -3.71
C GLY A 65 -0.87 11.40 -4.03
N ALA A 66 0.02 11.51 -3.04
CA ALA A 66 1.42 11.15 -3.20
C ALA A 66 1.59 9.67 -3.58
N GLY A 67 0.87 8.77 -2.89
CA GLY A 67 0.90 7.34 -3.16
C GLY A 67 0.50 7.01 -4.61
N GLY A 68 -0.51 7.71 -5.14
CA GLY A 68 -0.94 7.57 -6.53
C GLY A 68 0.11 8.02 -7.55
N ILE A 69 0.70 9.19 -7.34
CA ILE A 69 1.76 9.73 -8.21
C ILE A 69 2.95 8.76 -8.24
N LEU A 70 3.40 8.32 -7.08
CA LEU A 70 4.54 7.41 -6.95
C LEU A 70 4.23 6.02 -7.52
N ALA A 71 3.00 5.51 -7.37
CA ALA A 71 2.58 4.26 -7.98
C ALA A 71 2.61 4.33 -9.52
N LYS A 72 2.15 5.43 -10.12
CA LYS A 72 2.24 5.66 -11.58
C LYS A 72 3.71 5.63 -12.02
N ARG A 73 4.57 6.38 -11.34
CA ARG A 73 6.00 6.48 -11.65
C ARG A 73 6.72 5.13 -11.53
N CYS A 74 6.53 4.43 -10.41
CA CYS A 74 7.09 3.09 -10.21
C CYS A 74 6.59 2.12 -11.29
N TRP A 75 5.30 2.13 -11.58
CA TRP A 75 4.72 1.23 -12.57
C TRP A 75 5.32 1.44 -13.97
N GLU A 76 5.45 2.71 -14.39
CA GLU A 76 5.99 3.06 -15.71
C GLU A 76 7.48 2.78 -15.85
N GLN A 77 8.27 3.07 -14.80
CA GLN A 77 9.71 2.91 -14.85
C GLN A 77 10.16 1.47 -14.62
N LEU A 78 9.37 0.66 -13.90
CA LEU A 78 9.78 -0.68 -13.47
C LEU A 78 8.95 -1.83 -13.99
N LEU A 79 7.64 -1.66 -14.08
CA LEU A 79 6.75 -2.80 -14.22
C LEU A 79 6.12 -2.91 -15.61
N LYS A 80 6.31 -1.89 -16.48
CA LYS A 80 5.65 -1.76 -17.78
C LYS A 80 6.33 -2.50 -18.94
N LYS A 81 7.64 -2.80 -18.88
CA LYS A 81 8.37 -3.38 -20.03
C LYS A 81 9.04 -4.74 -19.83
N ASP A 82 9.92 -4.98 -18.85
CA ASP A 82 10.71 -6.24 -18.88
C ASP A 82 10.96 -6.89 -17.51
N TYR A 83 10.37 -6.36 -16.43
CA TYR A 83 10.62 -6.87 -15.08
C TYR A 83 9.55 -7.90 -14.69
N GLU A 84 9.77 -9.14 -15.10
CA GLU A 84 9.04 -10.33 -14.62
C GLU A 84 9.62 -10.88 -13.31
N SER A 85 10.77 -10.35 -12.84
CA SER A 85 11.39 -10.77 -11.60
C SER A 85 10.44 -10.59 -10.41
N GLN A 86 10.32 -11.64 -9.61
CA GLN A 86 9.56 -11.63 -8.35
C GLN A 86 10.21 -10.70 -7.29
N GLU A 87 11.45 -10.27 -7.51
CA GLU A 87 12.17 -9.32 -6.64
C GLU A 87 11.44 -7.97 -6.53
N CYS A 88 10.63 -7.59 -7.52
CA CYS A 88 9.76 -6.41 -7.46
C CYS A 88 8.33 -6.69 -6.97
N SER A 89 8.09 -7.83 -6.30
CA SER A 89 6.73 -8.19 -5.86
C SER A 89 6.14 -7.17 -4.90
N ASP A 90 6.92 -6.63 -3.96
CA ASP A 90 6.47 -5.59 -3.03
C ASP A 90 6.13 -4.27 -3.74
N VAL A 91 6.94 -3.87 -4.71
CA VAL A 91 6.66 -2.68 -5.53
C VAL A 91 5.34 -2.83 -6.28
N ALA A 92 5.13 -3.97 -6.95
CA ALA A 92 3.91 -4.25 -7.69
C ALA A 92 2.69 -4.33 -6.77
N PHE A 93 2.86 -4.89 -5.56
CA PHE A 93 1.82 -5.00 -4.56
C PHE A 93 1.35 -3.62 -4.09
N ILE A 94 2.27 -2.79 -3.61
CA ILE A 94 1.95 -1.45 -3.12
C ILE A 94 1.45 -0.54 -4.26
N CYS A 95 2.00 -0.64 -5.48
CA CYS A 95 1.46 0.07 -6.64
C CYS A 95 -0.02 -0.25 -6.87
N GLY A 96 -0.40 -1.52 -6.76
CA GLY A 96 -1.77 -1.98 -6.92
C GLY A 96 -2.69 -1.44 -5.82
N LEU A 97 -2.26 -1.52 -4.56
CA LEU A 97 -3.04 -1.03 -3.41
C LEU A 97 -3.20 0.49 -3.43
N ALA A 98 -2.13 1.25 -3.66
CA ALA A 98 -2.18 2.71 -3.79
C ALA A 98 -3.09 3.13 -4.95
N SER A 99 -3.02 2.41 -6.08
CA SER A 99 -3.93 2.65 -7.20
C SER A 99 -5.38 2.36 -6.87
N ALA A 100 -5.66 1.30 -6.10
CA ALA A 100 -7.01 1.03 -5.62
C ALA A 100 -7.52 2.15 -4.71
N ALA A 101 -6.67 2.68 -3.81
CA ALA A 101 -7.01 3.80 -2.95
C ALA A 101 -7.34 5.08 -3.76
N VAL A 102 -6.54 5.42 -4.77
CA VAL A 102 -6.82 6.55 -5.68
C VAL A 102 -8.17 6.36 -6.37
N MET A 103 -8.43 5.17 -6.90
CA MET A 103 -9.70 4.87 -7.56
C MET A 103 -10.92 4.99 -6.64
N ARG A 104 -10.78 4.90 -5.31
CA ARG A 104 -11.91 5.12 -4.40
C ARG A 104 -12.24 6.61 -4.23
N ARG A 105 -11.25 7.49 -4.36
CA ARG A 105 -11.38 8.94 -4.08
C ARG A 105 -11.55 9.80 -5.33
N THR A 106 -10.91 9.44 -6.45
CA THR A 106 -10.89 10.29 -7.64
C THR A 106 -12.18 10.16 -8.46
N ASN A 107 -12.70 11.31 -8.90
CA ASN A 107 -13.76 11.42 -9.90
C ASN A 107 -13.21 11.63 -11.31
N ASP A 108 -11.90 11.87 -11.48
CA ASP A 108 -11.29 12.00 -12.81
C ASP A 108 -11.23 10.63 -13.49
N ARG A 109 -11.98 10.50 -14.59
CA ARG A 109 -12.04 9.28 -15.41
C ARG A 109 -10.69 8.88 -15.99
N ARG A 110 -9.84 9.84 -16.38
CA ARG A 110 -8.51 9.56 -16.95
C ARG A 110 -7.61 8.99 -15.87
N GLU A 111 -7.52 9.64 -14.73
CA GLU A 111 -6.76 9.16 -13.58
C GLU A 111 -7.23 7.78 -13.13
N ARG A 112 -8.55 7.60 -12.94
CA ARG A 112 -9.16 6.31 -12.59
C ARG A 112 -8.80 5.21 -13.58
N THR A 113 -8.78 5.52 -14.88
CA THR A 113 -8.42 4.55 -15.93
C THR A 113 -6.96 4.13 -15.85
N THR A 114 -6.06 5.08 -15.60
CA THR A 114 -4.63 4.80 -15.42
C THR A 114 -4.40 3.89 -14.21
N HIS A 115 -4.98 4.21 -13.07
CA HIS A 115 -4.84 3.40 -11.85
C HIS A 115 -5.49 2.02 -11.97
N ASN A 116 -6.60 1.90 -12.71
CA ASN A 116 -7.21 0.60 -13.01
C ASN A 116 -6.27 -0.29 -13.84
N LYS A 117 -5.50 0.28 -14.78
CA LYS A 117 -4.49 -0.49 -15.54
C LYS A 117 -3.37 -1.00 -14.62
N ILE A 118 -2.92 -0.17 -13.67
CA ILE A 118 -1.89 -0.55 -12.68
C ILE A 118 -2.40 -1.69 -11.80
N LEU A 119 -3.59 -1.55 -11.20
CA LEU A 119 -4.19 -2.58 -10.35
C LEU A 119 -4.37 -3.91 -11.10
N LYS A 120 -4.93 -3.88 -12.32
CA LYS A 120 -5.09 -5.09 -13.15
C LYS A 120 -3.75 -5.72 -13.52
N GLY A 121 -2.75 -4.89 -13.83
CA GLY A 121 -1.39 -5.34 -14.10
C GLY A 121 -0.78 -6.05 -12.90
N ALA A 122 -0.92 -5.48 -11.70
CA ALA A 122 -0.42 -6.07 -10.46
C ALA A 122 -1.10 -7.43 -10.20
N VAL A 123 -2.43 -7.50 -10.31
CA VAL A 123 -3.17 -8.77 -10.20
C VAL A 123 -2.67 -9.80 -11.22
N LYS A 124 -2.40 -9.40 -12.47
CA LYS A 124 -1.88 -10.31 -13.51
C LYS A 124 -0.49 -10.84 -13.15
N LYS A 125 0.43 -9.98 -12.69
CA LYS A 125 1.77 -10.38 -12.25
C LYS A 125 1.70 -11.37 -11.08
N PHE A 126 0.92 -11.05 -10.05
CA PHE A 126 0.72 -11.93 -8.89
C PHE A 126 0.07 -13.27 -9.25
N ARG A 127 -0.86 -13.32 -10.21
CA ARG A 127 -1.37 -14.60 -10.74
C ARG A 127 -0.26 -15.43 -11.40
N SER A 128 0.64 -14.78 -12.15
CA SER A 128 1.78 -15.46 -12.78
C SER A 128 2.74 -16.00 -11.72
N TRP A 129 3.19 -15.14 -10.81
CA TRP A 129 4.14 -15.49 -9.75
C TRP A 129 3.61 -16.52 -8.75
N SER A 130 2.28 -16.58 -8.55
CA SER A 130 1.68 -17.58 -7.66
C SER A 130 1.84 -19.01 -8.16
N LYS A 131 2.14 -19.21 -9.45
CA LYS A 131 2.41 -20.53 -10.03
C LYS A 131 3.81 -21.05 -9.67
N THR A 132 4.76 -20.15 -9.43
CA THR A 132 6.18 -20.50 -9.20
C THR A 132 6.54 -20.41 -7.71
N SER A 133 5.93 -19.49 -6.96
CA SER A 133 6.24 -19.24 -5.55
C SER A 133 4.97 -19.00 -4.72
N PRO A 134 4.18 -20.05 -4.44
CA PRO A 134 2.82 -19.89 -3.92
C PRO A 134 2.77 -19.28 -2.51
N ARG A 135 3.69 -19.69 -1.64
CA ARG A 135 3.66 -19.39 -0.20
C ARG A 135 3.81 -17.89 0.13
N SER A 136 4.56 -17.13 -0.65
CA SER A 136 4.78 -15.68 -0.44
C SER A 136 3.90 -14.77 -1.31
N THR A 137 3.09 -15.35 -2.21
CA THR A 137 2.42 -14.61 -3.28
C THR A 137 0.89 -14.58 -3.10
N TYR A 138 0.31 -15.60 -2.45
CA TYR A 138 -1.14 -15.71 -2.35
C TYR A 138 -1.81 -14.64 -1.48
N SER A 139 -1.22 -14.27 -0.34
CA SER A 139 -1.73 -13.20 0.53
C SER A 139 -1.89 -11.89 -0.25
N LYS A 140 -0.81 -11.45 -0.92
CA LYS A 140 -0.77 -10.26 -1.77
C LYS A 140 -1.76 -10.35 -2.94
N LEU A 141 -1.80 -11.49 -3.63
CA LEU A 141 -2.75 -11.72 -4.73
C LEU A 141 -4.21 -11.60 -4.26
N PHE A 142 -4.56 -12.23 -3.14
CA PHE A 142 -5.92 -12.19 -2.62
C PHE A 142 -6.30 -10.81 -2.13
N LEU A 143 -5.37 -10.06 -1.51
CA LEU A 143 -5.66 -8.70 -1.10
C LEU A 143 -5.91 -7.77 -2.30
N LEU A 144 -5.10 -7.86 -3.35
CA LEU A 144 -5.33 -7.11 -4.59
C LEU A 144 -6.67 -7.47 -5.25
N GLN A 145 -7.06 -8.75 -5.21
CA GLN A 145 -8.37 -9.19 -5.70
C GLN A 145 -9.53 -8.70 -4.82
N ALA A 146 -9.32 -8.55 -3.51
CA ALA A 146 -10.30 -7.99 -2.59
C ALA A 146 -10.56 -6.51 -2.93
N GLU A 147 -9.49 -5.73 -3.12
CA GLU A 147 -9.55 -4.34 -3.58
C GLU A 147 -10.26 -4.23 -4.94
N GLU A 148 -9.90 -5.06 -5.92
CA GLU A 148 -10.54 -5.09 -7.24
C GLU A 148 -12.05 -5.40 -7.15
N ALA A 149 -12.43 -6.39 -6.34
CA ALA A 149 -13.83 -6.76 -6.13
C ALA A 149 -14.61 -5.66 -5.41
N SER A 150 -13.99 -5.01 -4.42
CA SER A 150 -14.56 -3.89 -3.67
C SER A 150 -14.88 -2.70 -4.58
N LEU A 151 -13.94 -2.32 -5.46
CA LEU A 151 -14.13 -1.27 -6.48
C LEU A 151 -15.22 -1.60 -7.51
N ARG A 152 -15.58 -2.87 -7.66
CA ARG A 152 -16.68 -3.35 -8.52
C ARG A 152 -17.98 -3.58 -7.77
N HIS A 153 -18.06 -3.20 -6.50
CA HIS A 153 -19.23 -3.43 -5.63
C HIS A 153 -19.62 -4.92 -5.50
N GLN A 154 -18.65 -5.82 -5.62
CA GLN A 154 -18.83 -7.26 -5.45
C GLN A 154 -18.56 -7.64 -3.98
N ASP A 155 -19.41 -7.17 -3.07
CA ASP A 155 -19.12 -7.12 -1.64
C ASP A 155 -18.84 -8.50 -1.02
N SER A 156 -19.64 -9.53 -1.33
CA SER A 156 -19.40 -10.89 -0.81
C SER A 156 -18.05 -11.46 -1.29
N ARG A 157 -17.67 -11.15 -2.54
CA ARG A 157 -16.38 -11.58 -3.10
C ARG A 157 -15.23 -10.82 -2.45
N ALA A 158 -15.38 -9.51 -2.23
CA ALA A 158 -14.38 -8.70 -1.56
C ALA A 158 -14.14 -9.19 -0.13
N ALA A 159 -15.22 -9.38 0.64
CA ALA A 159 -15.16 -9.89 2.01
C ALA A 159 -14.43 -11.24 2.11
N GLY A 160 -14.81 -12.21 1.27
CA GLY A 160 -14.15 -13.52 1.24
C GLY A 160 -12.66 -13.42 0.86
N LYS A 161 -12.30 -12.50 -0.05
CA LYS A 161 -10.90 -12.30 -0.45
C LYS A 161 -10.06 -11.62 0.63
N TYR A 162 -10.61 -10.65 1.36
CA TYR A 162 -9.93 -10.07 2.53
C TYR A 162 -9.65 -11.13 3.58
N LEU A 163 -10.65 -11.95 3.91
CA LEU A 163 -10.52 -13.02 4.91
C LEU A 163 -9.38 -13.99 4.55
N VAL A 164 -9.37 -14.49 3.31
CA VAL A 164 -8.35 -15.43 2.85
C VAL A 164 -6.97 -14.75 2.77
N ALA A 165 -6.89 -13.49 2.34
CA ALA A 165 -5.63 -12.75 2.28
C ALA A 165 -4.98 -12.63 3.67
N ILE A 166 -5.77 -12.23 4.67
CA ILE A 166 -5.34 -12.06 6.06
C ILE A 166 -4.89 -13.41 6.64
N ALA A 167 -5.74 -14.44 6.55
CA ALA A 167 -5.41 -15.78 7.07
C ALA A 167 -4.14 -16.36 6.43
N THR A 168 -3.95 -16.14 5.12
CA THR A 168 -2.73 -16.55 4.42
C THR A 168 -1.50 -15.82 4.98
N ALA A 169 -1.57 -14.49 5.12
CA ALA A 169 -0.48 -13.68 5.67
C ALA A 169 -0.14 -14.08 7.12
N GLU A 170 -1.15 -14.36 7.95
CA GLU A 170 -0.98 -14.83 9.33
C GLU A 170 -0.25 -16.19 9.38
N SER A 171 -0.65 -17.14 8.53
CA SER A 171 -0.04 -18.48 8.49
C SER A 171 1.45 -18.49 8.12
N VAL A 172 1.91 -17.45 7.42
CA VAL A 172 3.32 -17.28 7.01
C VAL A 172 4.08 -16.37 7.97
N GLY A 173 3.38 -15.55 8.77
CA GLY A 173 4.00 -14.60 9.70
C GLY A 173 4.34 -13.23 9.09
N PHE A 174 3.69 -12.83 7.98
CA PHE A 174 3.93 -11.53 7.35
C PHE A 174 3.16 -10.40 8.04
N LEU A 175 3.71 -9.91 9.16
CA LEU A 175 3.04 -8.93 10.03
C LEU A 175 2.55 -7.67 9.31
N TYR A 176 3.34 -7.09 8.40
CA TYR A 176 2.92 -5.93 7.62
C TYR A 176 1.74 -6.24 6.69
N GLU A 177 1.71 -7.42 6.06
CA GLU A 177 0.59 -7.83 5.20
C GLU A 177 -0.67 -8.13 6.02
N VAL A 178 -0.52 -8.71 7.21
CA VAL A 178 -1.63 -8.87 8.16
C VAL A 178 -2.20 -7.51 8.56
N ALA A 179 -1.34 -6.54 8.87
CA ALA A 179 -1.74 -5.20 9.26
C ALA A 179 -2.48 -4.48 8.12
N ILE A 180 -1.88 -4.44 6.92
CA ILE A 180 -2.47 -3.83 5.72
C ILE A 180 -3.78 -4.52 5.33
N GLY A 181 -3.82 -5.86 5.39
CA GLY A 181 -5.00 -6.65 5.06
C GLY A 181 -6.19 -6.32 5.97
N ASN A 182 -5.93 -6.25 7.29
CA ASN A 182 -6.94 -5.86 8.26
C ASN A 182 -7.35 -4.38 8.09
N GLU A 183 -6.41 -3.45 7.90
CA GLU A 183 -6.74 -2.03 7.69
C GLU A 183 -7.63 -1.84 6.44
N ASN A 184 -7.29 -2.48 5.33
CA ASN A 184 -8.08 -2.42 4.10
C ASN A 184 -9.47 -3.05 4.27
N ALA A 185 -9.58 -4.17 4.99
CA ALA A 185 -10.87 -4.78 5.30
C ALA A 185 -11.73 -3.85 6.18
N GLY A 186 -11.14 -3.21 7.19
CA GLY A 186 -11.79 -2.20 8.02
C GLY A 186 -12.33 -1.04 7.19
N ARG A 187 -11.49 -0.45 6.34
CA ARG A 187 -11.88 0.62 5.40
C ARG A 187 -12.98 0.18 4.44
N PHE A 188 -12.92 -1.05 3.94
CA PHE A 188 -13.97 -1.63 3.09
C PHE A 188 -15.32 -1.67 3.82
N TYR A 189 -15.39 -2.25 5.02
CA TYR A 189 -16.64 -2.33 5.78
C TYR A 189 -17.15 -0.94 6.19
N LEU A 190 -16.25 -0.04 6.58
CA LEU A 190 -16.59 1.33 6.91
C LEU A 190 -17.22 2.07 5.71
N SER A 191 -16.66 1.91 4.51
CA SER A 191 -17.22 2.48 3.26
C SER A 191 -18.61 1.94 2.90
N ARG A 192 -19.05 0.87 3.55
CA ARG A 192 -20.39 0.26 3.42
C ARG A 192 -21.31 0.57 4.59
N GLY A 193 -20.91 1.49 5.48
CA GLY A 193 -21.67 1.83 6.69
C GLY A 193 -21.68 0.73 7.75
N LYS A 194 -20.86 -0.32 7.62
CA LYS A 194 -20.79 -1.45 8.55
C LYS A 194 -19.73 -1.21 9.63
N LYS A 195 -19.91 -0.15 10.41
CA LYS A 195 -18.95 0.28 11.45
C LYS A 195 -18.63 -0.83 12.45
N ASP A 196 -19.65 -1.53 12.96
CA ASP A 196 -19.47 -2.59 13.97
C ASP A 196 -18.65 -3.78 13.43
N VAL A 197 -18.68 -3.99 12.12
CA VAL A 197 -17.85 -5.00 11.45
C VAL A 197 -16.44 -4.45 11.18
N ALA A 198 -16.30 -3.16 10.88
CA ALA A 198 -15.02 -2.52 10.58
C ALA A 198 -14.10 -2.42 11.81
N VAL A 199 -14.64 -2.08 12.98
CA VAL A 199 -13.86 -1.84 14.22
C VAL A 199 -12.95 -3.03 14.59
N PRO A 200 -13.43 -4.29 14.62
CA PRO A 200 -12.56 -5.43 14.90
C PRO A 200 -11.36 -5.57 13.94
N TYR A 201 -11.53 -5.24 12.66
CA TYR A 201 -10.44 -5.25 11.69
C TYR A 201 -9.42 -4.14 11.99
N TYR A 202 -9.87 -2.92 12.32
CA TYR A 202 -8.97 -1.85 12.72
C TYR A 202 -8.16 -2.20 13.97
N THR A 203 -8.78 -2.82 14.98
CA THR A 203 -8.08 -3.28 16.18
C THR A 203 -7.00 -4.32 15.85
N LYS A 204 -7.31 -5.31 15.01
CA LYS A 204 -6.32 -6.31 14.54
C LYS A 204 -5.19 -5.69 13.72
N ALA A 205 -5.49 -4.70 12.88
CA ALA A 205 -4.48 -3.96 12.13
C ALA A 205 -3.52 -3.23 13.07
N LEU A 206 -4.05 -2.56 14.10
CA LEU A 206 -3.25 -1.88 15.12
C LEU A 206 -2.35 -2.84 15.89
N GLU A 207 -2.87 -3.99 16.32
CA GLU A 207 -2.06 -5.04 16.97
C GLU A 207 -0.93 -5.55 16.05
N ALA A 208 -1.23 -5.78 14.78
CA ALA A 208 -0.24 -6.25 13.80
C ALA A 208 0.83 -5.18 13.51
N TYR A 209 0.46 -3.90 13.39
CA TYR A 209 1.44 -2.81 13.25
C TYR A 209 2.34 -2.68 14.48
N ASN A 210 1.80 -2.82 15.69
CA ASN A 210 2.60 -2.84 16.92
C ASN A 210 3.59 -4.01 16.94
N LYS A 211 3.15 -5.23 16.57
CA LYS A 211 4.03 -6.40 16.44
C LYS A 211 5.12 -6.19 15.38
N ALA A 212 4.79 -5.47 14.30
CA ALA A 212 5.73 -5.10 13.25
C ALA A 212 6.66 -3.91 13.62
N LYS A 213 6.56 -3.37 14.85
CA LYS A 213 7.27 -2.17 15.33
C LYS A 213 6.97 -0.90 14.53
N ALA A 214 5.85 -0.84 13.81
CA ALA A 214 5.39 0.35 13.11
C ALA A 214 4.54 1.24 14.06
N THR A 215 5.12 1.65 15.18
CA THR A 215 4.44 2.36 16.29
C THR A 215 3.86 3.72 15.88
N GLY A 216 4.52 4.43 14.97
CA GLY A 216 4.02 5.69 14.40
C GLY A 216 2.75 5.48 13.60
N LYS A 217 2.72 4.45 12.74
CA LYS A 217 1.50 4.07 12.03
C LYS A 217 0.43 3.56 13.00
N ALA A 218 0.78 2.74 14.00
CA ALA A 218 -0.17 2.25 14.99
C ALA A 218 -0.84 3.40 15.77
N LYS A 219 -0.07 4.45 16.12
CA LYS A 219 -0.60 5.66 16.75
C LYS A 219 -1.56 6.42 15.83
N ASN A 220 -1.20 6.60 14.56
CA ASN A 220 -2.07 7.22 13.56
C ASN A 220 -3.39 6.44 13.40
N LEU A 221 -3.32 5.10 13.33
CA LEU A 221 -4.51 4.25 13.22
C LEU A 221 -5.36 4.26 14.49
N ARG A 222 -4.74 4.39 15.67
CA ARG A 222 -5.47 4.55 16.94
C ARG A 222 -6.32 5.82 16.92
N GLN A 223 -5.74 6.95 16.47
CA GLN A 223 -6.47 8.21 16.37
C GLN A 223 -7.68 8.09 15.43
N GLU A 224 -7.54 7.41 14.28
CA GLU A 224 -8.68 7.09 13.42
C GLU A 224 -9.73 6.23 14.15
N LEU A 225 -9.30 5.25 14.95
CA LEU A 225 -10.23 4.39 15.70
C LEU A 225 -10.99 5.16 16.80
N ASP A 226 -10.32 6.08 17.50
CA ASP A 226 -10.92 6.89 18.55
C ASP A 226 -12.00 7.82 17.95
N LEU A 227 -11.69 8.49 16.83
CA LEU A 227 -12.64 9.29 16.08
C LEU A 227 -13.82 8.46 15.52
N LEU A 228 -13.58 7.19 15.15
CA LEU A 228 -14.65 6.26 14.80
C LEU A 228 -15.56 6.02 16.00
N HIS A 229 -15.03 5.72 17.18
CA HIS A 229 -15.85 5.46 18.37
C HIS A 229 -16.66 6.68 18.79
N GLU A 230 -16.08 7.88 18.73
CA GLU A 230 -16.76 9.16 19.02
C GLU A 230 -17.83 9.53 17.98
N GLY A 231 -17.96 8.74 16.90
CA GLY A 231 -18.96 8.97 15.85
C GLY A 231 -18.60 10.09 14.87
N MET A 232 -17.37 10.61 14.96
CA MET A 232 -16.88 11.69 14.10
C MET A 232 -16.41 11.19 12.72
N LEU A 233 -16.14 9.89 12.58
CA LEU A 233 -15.86 9.25 11.30
C LEU A 233 -17.09 8.46 10.80
N GLY A 234 -17.75 9.00 9.78
CA GLY A 234 -18.82 8.35 9.01
C GLY A 234 -18.38 7.99 7.58
N ALA A 235 -19.27 7.35 6.81
CA ALA A 235 -19.02 6.94 5.42
C ALA A 235 -18.56 8.09 4.49
N SER A 236 -18.80 9.34 4.89
CA SER A 236 -18.40 10.56 4.19
C SER A 236 -16.96 11.03 4.43
N VAL A 237 -16.23 10.49 5.42
CA VAL A 237 -14.90 11.05 5.78
C VAL A 237 -13.74 10.47 4.98
N LEU A 238 -13.98 9.45 4.14
CA LEU A 238 -12.97 8.96 3.19
C LEU A 238 -12.63 9.97 2.07
N SER A 239 -13.28 11.14 2.04
CA SER A 239 -12.99 12.27 1.15
C SER A 239 -12.25 13.44 1.79
N PHE A 240 -11.98 13.43 3.10
CA PHE A 240 -11.20 14.50 3.74
C PHE A 240 -9.73 14.07 3.88
N SER A 241 -8.88 14.64 3.03
CA SER A 241 -7.46 14.80 3.34
C SER A 241 -7.37 15.81 4.48
N PHE A 242 -6.64 15.50 5.55
CA PHE A 242 -6.13 16.54 6.44
C PHE A 242 -5.18 17.42 5.60
N GLU A 243 -5.48 18.72 5.54
CA GLU A 243 -4.62 19.76 4.99
C GLU A 243 -3.28 19.85 5.74
#